data_AF-A0A1C5ELW6-F1
#
_entry.id   AF-A0A1C5ELW6-F1
#
_cell.length_a   1.000
_cell.length_b   1.000
_cell.length_c   1.000
_cell.angle_alpha   90.00
_cell.angle_beta   90.00
_cell.angle_gamma   90.00
#
_symmetry.space_group_name_H-M   'P 1'
#
loop_
_entity.id
_entity.type
_entity.pdbx_description
1 polymer ?
#
loop_
_entity_poly.entity_id
_entity_poly.type
_entity_poly.pdbx_seq_one_letter_code
_entity_poly.pdbx_strand_id
1 'polypeptide(L)'
;MVLEITDPAALSGTALESIAAEYGEPGGESAEERMQAEAAVREDGAEALASLVDPFDLVSEVPGVELTQASWSSETVDYDPDDPDGWDLDDEDDEGGAGGVPHNGEDDGEHSGASSGAERRM
;
A
#
# COMPACT_ATOMS: atom_id res chain seq x y z
N MET A 1 25.10 -10.36 -6.14
CA MET A 1 25.08 -10.14 -7.60
C MET A 1 24.52 -8.75 -7.85
N VAL A 2 24.97 -8.05 -8.88
CA VAL A 2 24.44 -6.72 -9.26
C VAL A 2 24.03 -6.78 -10.72
N LEU A 3 22.86 -6.24 -11.04
CA LEU A 3 22.34 -6.08 -12.39
C LEU A 3 22.25 -4.59 -12.72
N GLU A 4 22.55 -4.25 -13.96
CA GLU A 4 22.43 -2.88 -14.49
C GLU A 4 21.29 -2.83 -15.51
N ILE A 5 20.43 -1.82 -15.40
CA ILE A 5 19.37 -1.55 -16.38
C ILE A 5 19.94 -0.57 -17.41
N THR A 6 20.18 -1.06 -18.63
CA THR A 6 20.80 -0.25 -19.70
C THR A 6 19.82 0.69 -20.40
N ASP A 7 18.52 0.40 -20.34
CA ASP A 7 17.46 1.21 -20.91
C ASP A 7 16.22 1.20 -20.00
N PRO A 8 16.15 2.10 -19.01
CA PRO A 8 15.03 2.14 -18.07
C PRO A 8 13.73 2.58 -18.73
N ALA A 9 13.78 3.38 -19.81
CA ALA A 9 12.59 3.84 -20.50
C ALA A 9 11.93 2.72 -21.32
N ALA A 10 12.74 1.92 -22.02
CA ALA A 10 12.25 0.73 -22.72
C ALA A 10 11.66 -0.28 -21.73
N LEU A 11 12.35 -0.54 -20.61
CA LEU A 11 11.85 -1.45 -19.58
C LEU A 11 10.50 -0.99 -19.01
N SER A 12 10.40 0.28 -18.61
CA SER A 12 9.16 0.86 -18.10
C SER A 12 8.04 0.81 -19.14
N GLY A 13 8.36 1.04 -20.42
CA GLY A 13 7.40 0.92 -21.53
C GLY A 13 6.84 -0.49 -21.66
N THR A 14 7.70 -1.52 -21.63
CA THR A 14 7.28 -2.92 -21.65
C THR A 14 6.43 -3.29 -20.43
N ALA A 15 6.80 -2.82 -19.24
CA ALA A 15 6.02 -3.03 -18.03
C ALA A 15 4.61 -2.43 -18.14
N LEU A 16 4.49 -1.21 -18.67
CA LEU A 16 3.19 -0.56 -18.89
C LEU A 16 2.31 -1.32 -19.90
N GLU A 17 2.90 -1.85 -20.97
CA GLU A 17 2.19 -2.70 -21.93
C GLU A 17 1.69 -4.00 -21.28
N SER A 18 2.50 -4.62 -20.41
CA SER A 18 2.12 -5.83 -19.67
C SER A 18 0.98 -5.56 -18.70
N ILE A 19 1.11 -4.54 -17.86
CA ILE A 19 0.05 -4.10 -16.93
C ILE A 19 -1.23 -3.78 -17.69
N ALA A 20 -1.11 -3.18 -18.88
CA ALA A 20 -2.27 -2.87 -19.68
C ALA A 20 -3.03 -4.12 -20.17
N ALA A 21 -2.30 -5.19 -20.47
CA ALA A 21 -2.86 -6.46 -20.88
C ALA A 21 -3.46 -7.25 -19.70
N GLU A 22 -2.87 -7.15 -18.51
CA GLU A 22 -3.31 -7.85 -17.29
C GLU A 22 -4.57 -7.23 -16.68
N TYR A 23 -4.56 -5.91 -16.47
CA TYR A 23 -5.62 -5.23 -15.71
C TYR A 23 -6.79 -4.74 -16.60
N GLY A 24 -6.67 -4.80 -17.93
CA GLY A 24 -7.74 -4.40 -18.84
C GLY A 24 -7.97 -2.88 -18.90
N GLU A 25 -9.10 -2.44 -19.46
CA GLU A 25 -9.32 -1.02 -19.83
C GLU A 25 -9.33 -0.04 -18.63
N PRO A 26 -8.85 1.20 -18.83
CA PRO A 26 -8.98 2.26 -17.82
C PRO A 26 -10.44 2.48 -17.41
N GLY A 27 -10.71 2.46 -16.10
CA GLY A 27 -12.05 2.63 -15.54
C GLY A 27 -12.84 1.33 -15.34
N GLY A 28 -12.22 0.17 -15.54
CA GLY A 28 -12.76 -1.13 -15.10
C GLY A 28 -12.71 -1.33 -13.59
N GLU A 29 -13.12 -2.53 -13.13
CA GLU A 29 -13.14 -2.90 -11.69
C GLU A 29 -11.74 -2.82 -11.04
N SER A 30 -10.69 -3.00 -11.83
CA SER A 30 -9.28 -2.99 -11.46
C SER A 30 -8.56 -1.66 -11.74
N ALA A 31 -9.30 -0.58 -12.02
CA ALA A 31 -8.70 0.68 -12.47
C ALA A 31 -7.76 1.33 -11.44
N GLU A 32 -8.08 1.23 -10.15
CA GLU A 32 -7.25 1.75 -9.07
C GLU A 32 -5.93 0.96 -8.95
N GLU A 33 -6.02 -0.37 -8.95
CA GLU A 33 -4.85 -1.26 -8.90
C GLU A 33 -3.95 -1.04 -10.11
N ARG A 34 -4.53 -0.93 -11.31
CA ARG A 34 -3.81 -0.60 -12.54
C ARG A 34 -3.07 0.72 -12.40
N MET A 35 -3.74 1.78 -11.92
CA MET A 35 -3.13 3.10 -11.77
C MET A 35 -1.94 3.06 -10.81
N GLN A 36 -2.06 2.35 -9.69
CA GLN A 36 -0.97 2.15 -8.73
C GLN A 36 0.20 1.40 -9.36
N ALA A 37 -0.05 0.28 -10.04
CA ALA A 37 0.99 -0.51 -10.71
C ALA A 37 1.71 0.31 -11.78
N GLU A 38 0.95 1.04 -12.62
CA GLU A 38 1.54 1.90 -13.64
C GLU A 38 2.34 3.07 -13.06
N ALA A 39 1.99 3.57 -11.87
CA ALA A 39 2.77 4.60 -11.19
C ALA A 39 4.11 4.02 -10.70
N ALA A 40 4.08 2.85 -10.05
CA ALA A 40 5.27 2.19 -9.52
C ALA A 40 6.31 1.91 -10.61
N VAL A 41 5.91 1.33 -11.75
CA VAL A 41 6.85 1.00 -12.84
C VAL A 41 7.40 2.22 -13.57
N ARG A 42 6.77 3.39 -13.44
CA ARG A 42 7.31 4.66 -13.97
C ARG A 42 8.32 5.29 -13.02
N GLU A 43 8.19 5.02 -11.72
CA GLU A 43 9.02 5.60 -10.67
C GLU A 43 10.30 4.79 -10.43
N ASP A 44 10.23 3.47 -10.50
CA ASP A 44 11.36 2.58 -10.21
C ASP A 44 11.54 1.48 -11.28
N GLY A 45 12.77 1.36 -11.80
CA GLY A 45 13.15 0.31 -12.72
C GLY A 45 13.17 -1.08 -12.09
N ALA A 46 13.36 -1.19 -10.77
CA ALA A 46 13.22 -2.44 -10.04
C ALA A 46 11.77 -2.94 -10.03
N GLU A 47 10.81 -2.03 -9.83
CA GLU A 47 9.38 -2.32 -9.92
C GLU A 47 8.98 -2.73 -11.34
N ALA A 48 9.47 -2.01 -12.35
CA ALA A 48 9.24 -2.37 -13.75
C ALA A 48 9.80 -3.76 -14.12
N LEU A 49 10.95 -4.15 -13.53
CA LEU A 49 11.48 -5.49 -13.71
C LEU A 49 10.64 -6.53 -12.99
N ALA A 50 10.26 -6.26 -11.73
CA ALA A 50 9.47 -7.18 -10.91
C ALA A 50 8.11 -7.48 -11.55
N SER A 51 7.44 -6.47 -12.12
CA SER A 51 6.15 -6.64 -12.79
C SER A 51 6.18 -7.53 -14.04
N LEU A 52 7.37 -7.76 -14.61
CA LEU A 52 7.56 -8.58 -15.81
C LEU A 52 7.99 -10.02 -15.49
N VAL A 53 8.30 -10.32 -14.23
CA VAL A 53 8.74 -11.64 -13.81
C VAL A 53 7.54 -12.40 -13.26
N ASP A 54 7.20 -13.52 -13.90
CA ASP A 54 6.36 -14.53 -13.25
C ASP A 54 7.24 -15.40 -12.34
N PRO A 55 7.12 -15.29 -11.01
CA PRO A 55 7.96 -16.04 -10.09
C PRO A 55 7.68 -17.54 -10.10
N PHE A 56 6.46 -17.96 -10.46
CA PHE A 56 6.10 -19.38 -10.50
C PHE A 56 6.71 -20.05 -11.71
N ASP A 57 6.55 -19.45 -12.90
CA ASP A 57 7.21 -19.92 -14.11
C ASP A 57 8.72 -20.00 -13.91
N LEU A 58 9.32 -18.98 -13.27
CA LEU A 58 10.75 -18.91 -13.00
C LEU A 58 11.28 -20.08 -12.16
N VAL A 59 10.54 -20.51 -11.12
CA VAL A 59 11.00 -21.58 -10.22
C VAL A 59 10.52 -22.97 -10.63
N SER A 60 9.51 -23.06 -11.50
CA SER A 60 8.88 -24.32 -11.89
C SER A 60 9.83 -25.31 -12.58
N GLU A 61 10.85 -24.81 -13.28
CA GLU A 61 11.83 -25.65 -14.00
C GLU A 61 13.02 -26.09 -13.14
N VAL A 62 13.11 -25.61 -11.89
CA VAL A 62 14.25 -25.88 -11.01
C VAL A 62 14.13 -27.31 -10.44
N PRO A 63 15.13 -28.19 -10.63
CA PRO A 63 15.08 -29.56 -10.13
C PRO A 63 14.88 -29.61 -8.61
N GLY A 64 13.85 -30.34 -8.17
CA GLY A 64 13.52 -30.50 -6.75
C GLY A 64 12.64 -29.40 -6.15
N VAL A 65 12.18 -28.43 -6.95
CA VAL A 65 11.14 -27.49 -6.55
C VAL A 65 9.78 -28.10 -6.84
N GLU A 66 8.91 -28.15 -5.83
CA GLU A 66 7.51 -28.54 -5.94
C GLU A 66 6.66 -27.43 -5.32
N LEU A 67 5.74 -26.87 -6.10
CA LEU A 67 4.82 -25.84 -5.63
C LEU A 67 3.80 -26.45 -4.68
N THR A 68 3.87 -26.04 -3.42
CA THR A 68 2.92 -26.46 -2.39
C THR A 68 2.12 -25.25 -1.91
N GLN A 69 0.81 -25.42 -1.74
CA GLN A 69 -0.06 -24.35 -1.27
C GLN A 69 0.01 -24.27 0.27
N ALA A 70 0.46 -23.14 0.79
CA ALA A 70 0.16 -22.77 2.17
C ALA A 70 -1.21 -22.06 2.19
N SER A 71 -2.13 -22.49 3.04
CA SER A 71 -3.37 -21.77 3.30
C SER A 71 -3.20 -20.94 4.56
N TRP A 72 -3.52 -19.66 4.46
CA TRP A 72 -3.63 -18.75 5.58
C TRP A 72 -5.09 -18.32 5.67
N SER A 73 -5.66 -18.33 6.88
CA SER A 73 -7.01 -17.86 7.13
C SER A 73 -6.94 -16.57 7.95
N SER A 74 -7.62 -15.54 7.49
CA SER A 74 -7.90 -14.35 8.29
C SER A 74 -9.29 -14.46 8.93
N GLU A 75 -9.47 -13.81 10.07
CA GLU A 75 -10.78 -13.55 10.66
C GLU A 75 -11.15 -12.10 10.37
N THR A 76 -12.37 -11.85 9.88
CA THR A 76 -12.90 -10.49 9.78
C THR A 76 -13.40 -10.08 11.16
N VAL A 77 -12.80 -9.04 11.73
CA VAL A 77 -13.25 -8.42 12.99
C VAL A 77 -13.87 -7.06 12.69
N ASP A 78 -14.89 -6.67 13.46
CA ASP A 78 -15.50 -5.35 13.33
C ASP A 78 -14.54 -4.28 13.85
N TYR A 79 -14.39 -3.19 13.11
CA TYR A 79 -13.62 -2.04 13.57
C TYR A 79 -14.36 -1.33 14.72
N ASP A 80 -13.77 -1.34 15.91
CA ASP A 80 -14.24 -0.58 17.08
C ASP A 80 -13.36 0.68 17.28
N PRO A 81 -13.88 1.89 16.98
CA PRO A 81 -13.14 3.13 17.16
C PRO A 81 -12.94 3.51 18.64
N ASP A 82 -13.70 2.92 19.56
CA ASP A 82 -13.58 3.14 21.01
C ASP A 82 -12.56 2.19 21.66
N ASP A 83 -12.03 1.22 20.91
CA ASP A 83 -10.98 0.27 21.33
C ASP A 83 -9.74 0.36 20.41
N PRO A 84 -8.97 1.45 20.48
CA PRO A 84 -7.75 1.62 19.69
C PRO A 84 -6.64 0.64 20.09
N ASP A 85 -6.66 0.12 21.33
CA ASP A 85 -5.68 -0.83 21.86
C ASP A 85 -5.97 -2.27 21.39
N GLY A 86 -7.19 -2.57 20.94
CA GLY A 86 -7.57 -3.88 20.36
C GLY A 86 -6.88 -4.22 19.04
N TRP A 87 -6.19 -3.25 18.44
CA TRP A 87 -5.37 -3.40 17.23
C TRP A 87 -3.87 -3.21 17.50
N ASP A 88 -3.45 -3.09 18.77
CA ASP A 88 -2.08 -2.78 19.11
C ASP A 88 -1.19 -4.00 18.82
N LEU A 89 -0.51 -3.95 17.67
CA LEU A 89 0.47 -4.95 17.23
C LEU A 89 1.82 -4.80 17.97
N ASP A 90 1.92 -3.87 18.92
CA ASP A 90 3.13 -3.54 19.68
C ASP A 90 3.50 -4.59 20.75
N ASP A 91 2.65 -5.59 21.01
CA ASP A 91 2.92 -6.63 22.04
C ASP A 91 3.83 -7.80 21.57
N GLU A 92 4.38 -7.77 20.35
CA GLU A 92 5.33 -8.79 19.87
C GLU A 92 6.63 -8.24 19.22
N ASP A 93 7.32 -7.25 19.82
CA ASP A 93 8.80 -7.15 19.68
C ASP A 93 9.51 -6.22 20.72
N ASP A 94 9.28 -6.39 22.04
CA ASP A 94 10.19 -5.80 23.04
C ASP A 94 11.37 -6.73 23.37
N GLU A 95 12.23 -6.96 22.38
CA GLU A 95 13.66 -7.17 22.64
C GLU A 95 14.52 -6.16 21.86
N GLY A 96 14.33 -4.87 22.17
CA GLY A 96 15.43 -3.94 22.36
C GLY A 96 15.72 -2.90 21.28
N GLY A 97 15.39 -1.63 21.59
CA GLY A 97 16.27 -0.50 21.23
C GLY A 97 15.60 0.79 20.76
N ALA A 98 15.08 1.57 21.71
CA ALA A 98 14.92 3.04 21.72
C ALA A 98 15.07 3.81 20.39
N GLY A 99 13.94 4.29 19.85
CA GLY A 99 13.90 5.28 18.78
C GLY A 99 12.54 5.98 18.67
N GLY A 100 12.11 6.66 19.73
CA GLY A 100 10.84 7.41 19.73
C GLY A 100 10.81 8.51 18.67
N VAL A 101 9.85 8.43 17.75
CA VAL A 101 9.57 9.49 16.77
C VAL A 101 8.53 10.45 17.38
N PRO A 102 8.83 11.74 17.58
CA PRO A 102 7.87 12.66 18.17
C PRO A 102 6.77 13.01 17.15
N HIS A 103 5.51 12.84 17.56
CA HIS A 103 4.33 13.31 16.83
C HIS A 103 4.25 14.85 16.96
N ASN A 104 4.31 15.58 15.85
CA ASN A 104 4.13 17.03 15.83
C ASN A 104 2.70 17.38 16.25
N GLY A 105 2.57 18.14 17.33
CA GLY A 105 1.36 18.85 17.72
C GLY A 105 1.43 20.30 17.28
N GLU A 106 0.43 20.72 16.52
CA GLU A 106 0.10 22.11 16.17
C GLU A 106 -1.44 22.15 16.13
N ASP A 107 -2.18 23.12 16.63
CA ASP A 107 -2.03 24.24 17.56
C ASP A 107 -3.48 24.74 17.77
N ASP A 108 -3.82 25.14 18.99
CA ASP A 108 -5.18 25.53 19.40
C ASP A 108 -5.60 26.89 18.84
N GLY A 109 -6.84 26.97 18.34
CA GLY A 109 -7.46 28.22 17.88
C GLY A 109 -8.94 28.32 18.28
N GLU A 110 -9.18 28.68 19.53
CA GLU A 110 -10.49 28.99 20.13
C GLU A 110 -11.33 29.97 19.28
N HIS A 111 -12.60 29.64 19.03
CA HIS A 111 -13.63 30.67 18.83
C HIS A 111 -14.78 30.47 19.82
N SER A 112 -14.67 31.24 20.90
CA SER A 112 -15.64 31.46 21.97
C SER A 112 -17.04 31.82 21.46
N GLY A 113 -18.04 31.14 22.02
CA GLY A 113 -19.44 31.52 21.89
C GLY A 113 -19.77 32.86 22.53
N ALA A 114 -20.69 33.60 21.90
CA ALA A 114 -21.43 34.67 22.53
C ALA A 114 -22.93 34.37 22.35
N SER A 115 -23.52 33.81 23.41
CA SER A 115 -24.96 33.89 23.66
C SER A 115 -25.30 35.33 24.04
N SER A 116 -26.21 35.96 23.31
CA SER A 116 -27.00 37.06 23.84
C SER A 116 -28.37 37.03 23.17
N GLY A 117 -29.38 36.64 23.95
CA GLY A 117 -30.77 36.79 23.55
C GLY A 117 -31.22 38.25 23.53
N ALA A 118 -32.17 38.57 22.65
CA ALA A 118 -33.14 39.64 22.82
C ALA A 118 -34.32 39.44 21.84
N GLU A 119 -35.44 39.03 22.44
CA GLU A 119 -36.83 39.30 22.09
C GLU A 119 -37.10 40.41 21.02
N ARG A 120 -37.87 40.10 19.97
CA ARG A 120 -39.24 40.64 19.73
C ARG A 120 -39.77 40.40 18.30
N ARG A 121 -40.98 39.87 18.29
CA ARG A 121 -42.06 39.87 17.29
C ARG A 121 -42.12 41.11 16.38
N MET A 122 -42.31 40.89 15.07
CA MET A 122 -43.46 41.38 14.29
C MET A 122 -43.54 40.63 12.96
#